data_AF-A0A3B0XY67-F1
#
_entry.id   AF-A0A3B0XY67-F1
#
_cell.length_a   1.000
_cell.length_b   1.000
_cell.length_c   1.000
_cell.angle_alpha   90.00
_cell.angle_beta   90.00
_cell.angle_gamma   90.00
#
_symmetry.space_group_name_H-M   'P 1'
#
loop_
_entity.id
_entity.type
_entity.pdbx_description
1 polymer ?
#
loop_
_entity_poly.entity_id
_entity_poly.type
_entity_poly.pdbx_seq_one_letter_code
_entity_poly.pdbx_strand_id
1 'polypeptide(L)' 'MKTCWNILGIDITLDKKLIKKSYALLLRTYHPQKDPEGFQRLKQAYDEALNLASTLTIK' A
#
# COMPACT_ATOMS: atom_id res chain seq x y z
N MET A 1 -13.02 9.51 4.69
CA MET A 1 -12.22 9.33 3.46
C MET A 1 -11.16 8.27 3.74
N LYS A 2 -11.18 7.12 3.06
CA LYS A 2 -10.15 6.07 3.26
C LYS A 2 -9.01 6.35 2.29
N THR A 3 -7.82 6.65 2.80
CA THR A 3 -6.61 6.84 2.00
C THR A 3 -5.88 5.51 1.80
N CYS A 4 -5.08 5.43 0.75
CA CYS A 4 -4.28 4.26 0.38
C CYS A 4 -3.37 3.82 1.54
N TRP A 5 -2.86 4.77 2.31
CA TRP A 5 -2.08 4.59 3.55
C TRP A 5 -2.85 3.81 4.62
N ASN A 6 -4.13 4.12 4.81
CA ASN A 6 -4.98 3.42 5.78
C ASN A 6 -5.24 1.96 5.36
N ILE A 7 -5.26 1.67 4.05
CA ILE A 7 -5.40 0.29 3.53
C ILE A 7 -4.10 -0.49 3.76
N LEU A 8 -2.95 0.17 3.61
CA LEU A 8 -1.63 -0.37 3.90
C LEU A 8 -1.30 -0.40 5.40
N GLY A 9 -2.17 0.13 6.27
CA GLY A 9 -1.98 0.17 7.72
C GLY A 9 -0.72 0.96 8.14
N ILE A 10 -0.32 1.94 7.34
CA ILE A 10 0.84 2.80 7.62
C ILE A 10 0.44 4.26 7.57
N ASP A 11 1.31 5.10 8.13
CA ASP A 11 1.19 6.54 8.02
C ASP A 11 1.57 7.06 6.62
N ILE A 12 1.21 8.31 6.33
CA ILE A 12 1.53 8.97 5.06
C ILE A 12 3.05 9.07 4.95
N THR A 13 3.63 8.33 4.01
CA THR A 13 5.09 8.26 3.87
C THR A 13 5.54 8.45 2.44
N LEU A 14 6.69 9.08 2.27
CA LEU A 14 7.39 9.18 0.99
C LEU A 14 8.33 8.00 0.76
N ASP A 15 8.54 7.18 1.79
CA ASP A 15 9.53 6.13 1.79
C ASP A 15 9.00 4.88 1.09
N LYS A 16 9.32 4.77 -0.20
CA LYS A 16 8.91 3.63 -1.06
C LYS A 16 9.31 2.28 -0.45
N LYS A 17 10.37 2.20 0.37
CA LYS A 17 10.77 0.96 1.06
C LYS A 17 9.76 0.62 2.16
N LEU A 18 9.30 1.61 2.92
CA LEU A 18 8.27 1.41 3.94
C LEU A 18 6.94 0.92 3.32
N ILE A 19 6.55 1.51 2.19
CA ILE A 19 5.34 1.09 1.43
C ILE A 19 5.43 -0.37 1.01
N LYS A 20 6.55 -0.77 0.36
CA LYS A 20 6.82 -2.17 -0.02
C LYS A 20 6.85 -3.10 1.18
N LYS A 21 7.45 -2.67 2.29
CA LYS A 21 7.58 -3.48 3.49
C LYS A 21 6.22 -3.76 4.11
N SER A 22 5.35 -2.75 4.27
CA SER A 22 4.00 -2.98 4.79
C SER A 22 3.13 -3.78 3.85
N TYR A 23 3.24 -3.56 2.53
CA TYR A 23 2.57 -4.42 1.56
C TYR A 23 3.01 -5.89 1.71
N ALA A 24 4.31 -6.17 1.87
CA ALA A 24 4.81 -7.53 2.08
C ALA A 24 4.38 -8.14 3.42
N LEU A 25 4.28 -7.33 4.49
CA LEU A 25 3.77 -7.76 5.79
C LEU A 25 2.28 -8.13 5.70
N LEU A 26 1.49 -7.27 5.05
CA LEU A 26 0.06 -7.53 4.80
C LEU A 26 -0.12 -8.75 3.91
N LEU A 27 0.73 -8.95 2.91
CA LEU A 27 0.69 -10.12 2.04
C LEU A 27 1.04 -11.43 2.78
N ARG A 28 1.89 -11.37 3.81
CA ARG A 28 2.15 -12.53 4.69
C ARG A 28 0.93 -12.87 5.54
N THR A 29 0.11 -11.90 5.88
CA THR A 29 -1.12 -12.08 6.67
C THR A 29 -2.32 -12.43 5.78
N TYR A 30 -2.43 -11.81 4.61
CA TYR A 30 -3.47 -12.03 3.62
C TYR A 30 -3.03 -13.12 2.65
N HIS A 31 -3.56 -14.33 2.83
CA HIS A 31 -3.33 -15.41 1.88
C HIS A 31 -4.07 -15.11 0.57
N PRO A 32 -3.37 -14.93 -0.57
CA PRO A 32 -4.00 -14.62 -1.86
C PRO A 32 -4.91 -15.75 -2.38
N GLN A 33 -4.82 -16.94 -1.76
CA GLN A 33 -5.67 -18.09 -2.06
C GLN A 33 -7.06 -18.02 -1.40
N LYS A 34 -7.23 -17.17 -0.37
CA LYS A 34 -8.49 -16.98 0.35
C LYS A 34 -9.24 -15.72 -0.08
N ASP A 35 -8.52 -14.64 -0.38
CA ASP A 35 -9.10 -13.33 -0.68
C ASP A 35 -8.41 -12.64 -1.88
N PRO A 36 -8.78 -13.03 -3.12
CA PRO A 36 -8.29 -12.35 -4.32
C PRO A 36 -8.74 -10.87 -4.38
N GLU A 37 -9.94 -10.55 -3.90
CA GLU A 37 -10.46 -9.18 -3.84
C GLU A 37 -9.68 -8.32 -2.83
N GLY A 38 -9.31 -8.89 -1.68
CA GLY A 38 -8.46 -8.22 -0.68
C GLY A 38 -7.07 -7.89 -1.23
N PHE A 39 -6.49 -8.83 -2.01
CA PHE A 39 -5.22 -8.61 -2.70
C PHE A 39 -5.31 -7.49 -3.74
N GLN A 40 -6.38 -7.44 -4.55
CA GLN A 40 -6.57 -6.35 -5.52
C GLN A 40 -6.65 -4.99 -4.83
N ARG A 41 -7.41 -4.87 -3.73
CA ARG A 41 -7.49 -3.63 -2.94
C ARG A 41 -6.15 -3.20 -2.36
N LEU A 42 -5.39 -4.14 -1.78
CA LEU A 42 -4.04 -3.88 -1.28
C LEU A 42 -3.10 -3.39 -2.38
N LYS A 43 -3.21 -4.00 -3.56
CA LYS A 43 -2.35 -3.66 -4.70
C LYS A 43 -2.69 -2.29 -5.28
N GLN A 44 -3.98 -1.94 -5.38
CA GLN A 44 -4.38 -0.58 -5.75
C GLN A 44 -3.87 0.45 -4.75
N ALA A 45 -4.03 0.19 -3.45
CA ALA A 45 -3.53 1.10 -2.42
C ALA A 45 -2.00 1.27 -2.46
N TYR A 46 -1.28 0.19 -2.73
CA TYR A 46 0.18 0.21 -2.90
C TYR A 46 0.60 1.07 -4.09
N ASP A 47 -0.09 0.93 -5.23
CA ASP A 47 0.21 1.68 -6.46
C ASP A 47 -0.07 3.18 -6.27
N GLU A 48 -1.22 3.52 -5.67
CA GLU A 48 -1.55 4.91 -5.34
C GLU A 48 -0.57 5.52 -4.33
N ALA A 49 -0.17 4.76 -3.31
CA ALA A 49 0.81 5.21 -2.32
C ALA A 49 2.18 5.50 -2.98
N LEU A 50 2.62 4.66 -3.92
CA LEU A 50 3.82 4.91 -4.72
C LEU A 50 3.70 6.14 -5.59
N ASN A 51 2.54 6.32 -6.23
CA ASN A 51 2.28 7.48 -7.08
C ASN A 51 2.31 8.78 -6.25
N LEU A 52 1.61 8.81 -5.12
CA LEU A 52 1.62 9.92 -4.17
C LEU A 52 3.04 10.22 -3.67
N ALA A 53 3.79 9.18 -3.28
CA ALA A 53 5.17 9.34 -2.84
C ALA A 53 6.07 9.92 -3.95
N SER A 54 5.80 9.54 -5.21
CA SER A 54 6.50 10.08 -6.37
C SER A 54 6.05 11.48 -6.75
N THR A 55 4.80 11.87 -6.53
CA THR A 55 4.30 13.23 -6.81
C THR A 55 4.81 14.23 -5.77
N LEU A 56 4.82 13.85 -4.50
CA LEU A 56 5.22 14.70 -3.38
C LEU A 56 6.73 15.05 -3.39
N THR A 57 7.57 14.24 -4.03
CA THR A 57 9.03 14.51 -4.12
C THR A 57 9.43 15.49 -5.23
N ILE A 58 8.52 15.86 -6.14
CA ILE A 58 8.82 16.73 -7.30
C ILE A 58 8.25 18.14 -7.08
N LYS A 59 8.13 18.58 -5.83
CA LYS A 59 7.58 19.88 -5.46
C LYS A 59 8.51 20.58 -4.48
#